data_AF-A0A258PA37-F1
#
_entry.id   AF-A0A258PA37-F1
#
_cell.length_a   1.000
_cell.length_b   1.000
_cell.length_c   1.000
_cell.angle_alpha   90.00
_cell.angle_beta   90.00
_cell.angle_gamma   90.00
#
_symmetry.space_group_name_H-M   'P 1'
#
loop_
_entity.id
_entity.type
_entity.pdbx_description
1 polymer ?
#
loop_
_entity_poly.entity_id
_entity_poly.type
_entity_poly.pdbx_seq_one_letter_code
_entity_poly.pdbx_strand_id
1 'polypeptide(L)'
;MPRRRAFRSTLAATAAVVLVSGCSMMPSSQSNLLAFTTQLRGANEVPPVASNASGQVDAVLNKDTKLLRWQLSYTGLSGPATAGHFHGPAAVGANAGAALPFTGPITSPMSGQATLTPAQVADLMAGKWYANIHTARFPGGEIRGQMTARP
;
A
#
# COMPACT_ATOMS: atom_id res chain seq x y z
N MET A 1 -66.41 -22.93 -63.05
CA MET A 1 -65.54 -22.93 -64.26
C MET A 1 -64.83 -21.56 -64.34
N PRO A 2 -63.60 -21.46 -64.86
CA PRO A 2 -62.33 -21.53 -64.11
C PRO A 2 -61.58 -20.17 -64.09
N ARG A 3 -60.52 -20.00 -63.30
CA ARG A 3 -59.15 -20.11 -63.85
C ARG A 3 -58.11 -20.11 -62.73
N ARG A 4 -57.38 -21.23 -62.71
CA ARG A 4 -56.05 -21.40 -62.12
C ARG A 4 -55.10 -20.34 -62.67
N ARG A 5 -54.23 -19.79 -61.83
CA ARG A 5 -52.86 -19.42 -62.22
C ARG A 5 -51.91 -19.83 -61.10
N ALA A 6 -50.94 -20.64 -61.49
CA ALA A 6 -49.85 -21.13 -60.67
C ALA A 6 -48.63 -20.20 -60.78
N PHE A 7 -47.76 -20.33 -59.77
CA PHE A 7 -46.32 -20.10 -59.78
C PHE A 7 -45.80 -18.67 -60.03
N ARG A 8 -45.07 -18.15 -59.02
CA ARG A 8 -43.63 -17.89 -59.16
C ARG A 8 -42.96 -17.62 -57.82
N SER A 9 -41.81 -18.25 -57.68
CA SER A 9 -40.85 -18.26 -56.58
C SER A 9 -40.26 -16.88 -56.28
N THR A 10 -39.91 -16.63 -55.01
CA THR A 10 -38.64 -15.97 -54.63
C THR A 10 -38.35 -16.23 -53.16
N LEU A 11 -37.17 -16.80 -52.92
CA LEU A 11 -36.49 -16.88 -51.63
C LEU A 11 -36.20 -15.44 -51.15
N ALA A 12 -36.52 -15.13 -49.89
CA ALA A 12 -35.93 -13.98 -49.20
C ALA A 12 -35.48 -14.45 -47.81
N ALA A 13 -34.18 -14.70 -47.70
CA ALA A 13 -33.51 -14.87 -46.43
C ALA A 13 -33.26 -13.48 -45.83
N THR A 14 -33.78 -13.23 -44.64
CA THR A 14 -33.32 -12.13 -43.79
C THR A 14 -33.10 -12.69 -42.39
N ALA A 15 -31.82 -12.84 -42.05
CA ALA A 15 -31.34 -13.16 -40.73
C ALA A 15 -31.65 -11.98 -39.78
N ALA A 16 -32.35 -12.25 -38.68
CA ALA A 16 -32.49 -11.31 -37.59
C ALA A 16 -31.28 -11.44 -36.66
N VAL A 17 -30.35 -10.49 -36.76
CA VAL A 17 -29.26 -10.29 -35.79
C VAL A 17 -29.86 -9.62 -34.56
N VAL A 18 -29.89 -10.33 -33.42
CA VAL A 18 -30.16 -9.70 -32.12
C VAL A 18 -28.82 -9.48 -31.43
N LEU A 19 -28.36 -8.23 -31.46
CA LEU A 19 -27.21 -7.73 -30.70
C LEU A 19 -27.61 -7.62 -29.23
N VAL A 20 -27.11 -8.50 -28.37
CA VAL A 20 -27.02 -8.23 -26.93
C VAL A 20 -25.57 -7.82 -26.66
N SER A 21 -25.29 -6.54 -26.79
CA SER A 21 -24.07 -5.92 -26.27
C SER A 21 -24.13 -5.91 -24.74
N GLY A 22 -23.87 -7.05 -24.13
CA GLY A 22 -23.57 -7.15 -22.71
C GLY A 22 -22.13 -6.70 -22.50
N CYS A 23 -21.91 -5.43 -22.19
CA CYS A 23 -20.68 -5.01 -21.51
C CYS A 23 -20.72 -5.64 -20.11
N SER A 24 -20.24 -6.87 -19.99
CA SER A 24 -19.94 -7.48 -18.71
C SER A 24 -18.96 -6.57 -17.98
N MET A 25 -19.47 -5.82 -17.00
CA MET A 25 -18.65 -5.15 -16.01
C MET A 25 -17.91 -6.24 -15.24
N MET A 26 -16.71 -6.62 -15.71
CA MET A 26 -15.86 -7.50 -14.93
C MET A 26 -15.56 -6.78 -13.62
N PRO A 27 -15.83 -7.39 -12.44
CA PRO A 27 -15.36 -6.81 -11.20
C PRO A 27 -13.84 -6.68 -11.34
N SER A 28 -13.32 -5.48 -11.22
CA SER A 28 -11.89 -5.27 -11.06
C SER A 28 -11.49 -6.07 -9.81
N SER A 29 -10.79 -7.18 -9.97
CA SER A 29 -10.18 -7.89 -8.85
C SER A 29 -9.20 -6.93 -8.20
N GLN A 30 -9.65 -6.20 -7.19
CA GLN A 30 -8.77 -5.37 -6.40
C GLN A 30 -7.79 -6.33 -5.73
N SER A 31 -6.50 -6.16 -5.99
CA SER A 31 -5.46 -6.96 -5.35
C SER A 31 -5.70 -6.98 -3.84
N ASN A 32 -5.63 -8.17 -3.23
CA ASN A 32 -5.66 -8.30 -1.77
C ASN A 32 -4.33 -7.85 -1.15
N LEU A 33 -3.30 -7.60 -1.98
CA LEU A 33 -2.05 -6.99 -1.58
C LEU A 33 -2.06 -5.48 -1.86
N LEU A 34 -1.68 -4.69 -0.87
CA LEU A 34 -1.47 -3.25 -0.98
C LEU A 34 -0.03 -2.91 -0.59
N ALA A 35 0.70 -2.27 -1.49
CA ALA A 35 2.08 -1.85 -1.26
C ALA A 35 2.14 -0.45 -0.66
N PHE A 36 3.14 -0.23 0.20
CA PHE A 36 3.43 1.05 0.85
C PHE A 36 4.92 1.36 0.74
N THR A 37 5.26 2.64 0.83
CA THR A 37 6.63 3.11 0.74
C THR A 37 6.81 4.43 1.50
N THR A 38 8.02 4.69 2.01
CA THR A 38 8.42 6.00 2.51
C THR A 38 9.93 6.20 2.50
N GLN A 39 10.36 7.44 2.24
CA GLN A 39 11.73 7.87 2.51
C GLN A 39 11.84 8.38 3.95
N LEU A 40 12.91 7.97 4.64
CA LEU A 40 13.24 8.40 6.00
C LEU A 40 14.27 9.52 5.95
N ARG A 41 13.99 10.65 6.61
CA ARG A 41 14.91 11.80 6.71
C ARG A 41 14.77 12.49 8.07
N GLY A 42 15.84 13.10 8.56
CA GLY A 42 15.79 13.92 9.77
C GLY A 42 14.90 15.17 9.64
N ALA A 43 14.79 15.70 8.42
CA ALA A 43 13.88 16.79 8.09
C ALA A 43 12.39 16.43 8.24
N ASN A 44 12.05 15.14 8.27
CA ASN A 44 10.69 14.66 8.45
C ASN A 44 10.34 14.40 9.93
N GLU A 45 11.31 14.49 10.85
CA GLU A 45 11.05 14.43 12.29
C GLU A 45 10.17 15.61 12.74
N VAL A 46 9.51 15.44 13.88
CA VAL A 46 8.67 16.49 14.47
C VAL A 46 9.07 16.71 15.92
N PRO A 47 9.81 17.78 16.25
CA PRO A 47 10.39 18.76 15.33
C PRO A 47 11.54 18.17 14.46
N PRO A 48 11.88 18.79 13.31
CA PRO A 48 12.98 18.33 12.45
C PRO A 48 14.32 18.30 13.18
N VAL A 49 15.16 17.31 12.85
CA VAL A 49 16.51 17.15 13.42
C VAL A 49 17.60 17.28 12.37
N ALA A 50 18.76 17.80 12.78
CA ALA A 50 19.94 17.93 11.93
C ALA A 50 20.68 16.57 11.81
N SER A 51 20.13 15.66 11.02
CA SER A 51 20.79 14.41 10.63
C SER A 51 21.00 14.37 9.11
N ASN A 52 22.18 13.89 8.71
CA ASN A 52 22.51 13.57 7.32
C ASN A 52 22.08 12.15 6.94
N ALA A 53 21.49 11.40 7.87
CA ALA A 53 21.02 10.05 7.63
C ALA A 53 19.84 10.04 6.66
N SER A 54 19.74 8.95 5.92
CA SER A 54 18.61 8.69 5.02
C SER A 54 18.24 7.22 5.07
N GLY A 55 16.99 6.92 4.73
CA GLY A 55 16.53 5.55 4.62
C GLY A 55 15.27 5.41 3.77
N GLN A 56 14.83 4.17 3.62
CA GLN A 56 13.68 3.78 2.83
C GLN A 56 13.01 2.60 3.52
N VAL A 57 11.68 2.63 3.64
CA VAL A 57 10.87 1.47 4.00
C VAL A 57 9.94 1.15 2.85
N ASP A 58 9.93 -0.11 2.45
CA ASP A 58 8.95 -0.67 1.52
C ASP A 58 8.19 -1.78 2.23
N ALA A 59 6.86 -1.75 2.11
CA ALA A 59 6.00 -2.72 2.78
C ALA A 59 4.88 -3.22 1.87
N VAL A 60 4.40 -4.42 2.15
CA VAL A 60 3.24 -5.01 1.50
C VAL A 60 2.31 -5.56 2.56
N LEU A 61 1.06 -5.10 2.56
CA LEU A 61 -0.02 -5.60 3.39
C LEU A 61 -0.87 -6.58 2.58
N ASN A 62 -1.06 -7.80 3.09
CA ASN A 62 -2.16 -8.65 2.66
C ASN A 62 -3.41 -8.29 3.47
N LYS A 63 -4.46 -7.80 2.82
CA LYS A 63 -5.71 -7.32 3.46
C LYS A 63 -6.55 -8.46 4.05
N ASP A 64 -6.43 -9.68 3.52
CA ASP A 64 -7.20 -10.84 3.99
C ASP A 64 -6.56 -11.40 5.27
N THR A 65 -5.25 -11.64 5.22
CA THR A 65 -4.50 -12.24 6.34
C THR A 65 -4.01 -11.20 7.34
N LYS A 66 -4.07 -9.91 6.97
CA LYS A 66 -3.56 -8.75 7.73
C LYS A 66 -2.06 -8.80 7.98
N LEU A 67 -1.34 -9.63 7.22
CA LEU A 67 0.10 -9.75 7.31
C LEU A 67 0.75 -8.56 6.59
N LEU A 68 1.43 -7.72 7.36
CA LEU A 68 2.34 -6.70 6.85
C LEU A 68 3.74 -7.31 6.78
N ARG A 69 4.39 -7.22 5.62
CA ARG A 69 5.82 -7.52 5.43
C ARG A 69 6.52 -6.25 5.01
N TRP A 70 7.70 -5.98 5.54
CA TRP A 70 8.46 -4.79 5.17
C TRP A 70 9.95 -5.08 5.02
N GLN A 71 10.60 -4.22 4.25
CA GLN A 71 12.04 -4.12 4.13
C GLN A 71 12.45 -2.68 4.44
N LEU A 72 13.50 -2.54 5.24
CA LEU A 72 14.10 -1.28 5.64
C LEU A 72 15.56 -1.26 5.18
N SER A 73 15.96 -0.12 4.61
CA SER A 73 17.35 0.24 4.42
C SER A 73 17.59 1.65 4.93
N TYR A 74 18.78 1.91 5.48
CA TYR A 74 19.23 3.24 5.87
C TYR A 74 20.75 3.34 5.78
N THR A 75 21.24 4.57 5.81
CA THR A 75 22.67 4.90 5.90
C THR A 75 22.87 6.23 6.61
N GLY A 76 24.09 6.48 7.09
CA GLY A 76 24.50 7.77 7.63
C GLY A 76 23.93 8.13 9.00
N LEU A 77 23.40 7.17 9.75
CA LEU A 77 22.99 7.38 11.15
C LEU A 77 24.18 7.90 11.97
N SER A 78 23.89 8.76 12.94
CA SER A 78 24.87 9.36 13.83
C SER A 78 25.54 8.35 14.78
N GLY A 79 25.01 7.14 14.88
CA GLY A 79 25.54 6.02 15.65
C GLY A 79 24.73 4.75 15.40
N PRO A 80 24.96 3.67 16.18
CA PRO A 80 24.15 2.47 16.12
C PRO A 80 22.67 2.78 16.34
N ALA A 81 21.79 2.17 15.53
CA ALA A 81 20.35 2.25 15.75
C ALA A 81 19.99 1.56 17.08
N THR A 82 19.27 2.27 17.92
CA THR A 82 18.85 1.79 19.25
C THR A 82 17.43 1.21 19.23
N ALA A 83 16.59 1.70 18.32
CA ALA A 83 15.23 1.22 18.11
C ALA A 83 14.72 1.61 16.71
N GLY A 84 13.67 0.92 16.27
CA GLY A 84 12.91 1.28 15.09
C GLY A 84 11.46 0.87 15.25
N HIS A 85 10.53 1.71 14.78
CA HIS A 85 9.11 1.50 14.97
C HIS A 85 8.33 1.97 13.74
N PHE A 86 7.17 1.35 13.50
CA PHE A 86 6.04 2.10 12.96
C PHE A 86 5.28 2.77 14.11
N HIS A 87 4.99 4.05 13.97
CA HIS A 87 4.16 4.83 14.87
C HIS A 87 2.81 5.14 14.23
N GLY A 88 1.80 5.37 15.05
CA GLY A 88 0.48 5.79 14.61
C GLY A 88 -0.61 5.52 15.65
N PRO A 89 -1.84 5.98 15.41
CA PRO A 89 -2.23 6.84 14.28
C PRO A 89 -1.80 8.29 14.46
N ALA A 90 -1.23 8.91 13.42
CA ALA A 90 -0.90 10.33 13.35
C ALA A 90 -1.11 10.89 11.94
N ALA A 91 -1.61 12.11 11.85
CA ALA A 91 -1.54 12.89 10.61
C ALA A 91 -0.08 13.22 10.27
N VAL A 92 0.18 13.58 9.01
CA VAL A 92 1.47 14.12 8.59
C VAL A 92 1.82 15.34 9.46
N GLY A 93 3.03 15.35 10.03
CA GLY A 93 3.47 16.44 10.90
C GLY A 93 3.05 16.32 12.37
N ALA A 94 2.38 15.24 12.78
CA ALA A 94 2.05 14.96 14.19
C ALA A 94 2.83 13.75 14.74
N ASN A 95 3.05 13.71 16.05
CA ASN A 95 3.66 12.56 16.73
C ASN A 95 2.57 11.61 17.26
N ALA A 96 2.91 10.33 17.32
CA ALA A 96 2.09 9.29 17.96
C ALA A 96 2.98 8.30 18.74
N GLY A 97 2.36 7.47 19.56
CA GLY A 97 3.02 6.33 20.17
C GLY A 97 3.44 5.27 19.15
N ALA A 98 4.28 4.34 19.57
CA ALA A 98 4.67 3.20 18.75
C ALA A 98 3.47 2.27 18.52
N ALA A 99 3.17 2.00 17.26
CA ALA A 99 2.10 1.09 16.84
C ALA A 99 2.63 -0.34 16.61
N LEU A 100 3.86 -0.46 16.09
CA LEU A 100 4.50 -1.74 15.83
C LEU A 100 6.04 -1.60 15.94
N PRO A 101 6.70 -2.23 16.93
CA PRO A 101 8.16 -2.24 16.99
C PRO A 101 8.78 -3.11 15.90
N PHE A 102 9.96 -2.70 15.43
CA PHE A 102 10.83 -3.57 14.64
C PHE A 102 11.56 -4.52 15.58
N THR A 103 11.48 -5.82 15.31
CA THR A 103 12.06 -6.85 16.17
C THR A 103 13.45 -7.26 15.68
N GLY A 104 14.37 -7.49 16.62
CA GLY A 104 15.76 -7.87 16.34
C GLY A 104 16.69 -6.65 16.19
N PRO A 105 17.98 -6.88 15.86
CA PRO A 105 18.90 -5.79 15.60
C PRO A 105 18.39 -4.90 14.45
N ILE A 106 18.35 -3.59 14.70
CA ILE A 106 17.99 -2.62 13.67
C ILE A 106 19.25 -2.35 12.86
N THR A 107 19.50 -3.19 11.86
CA THR A 107 20.67 -3.11 10.99
C THR A 107 20.25 -3.05 9.53
N SER A 108 20.85 -2.18 8.73
CA SER A 108 20.54 -2.03 7.31
C SER A 108 21.33 -3.04 6.45
N PRO A 109 20.69 -3.78 5.51
CA PRO A 109 19.25 -3.89 5.33
C PRO A 109 18.61 -4.84 6.36
N MET A 110 17.33 -4.60 6.70
CA MET A 110 16.53 -5.54 7.49
C MET A 110 15.17 -5.79 6.85
N SER A 111 14.59 -6.93 7.18
CA SER A 111 13.20 -7.25 6.85
C SER A 111 12.44 -7.61 8.11
N GLY A 112 11.13 -7.38 8.10
CA GLY A 112 10.25 -7.75 9.20
C GLY A 112 8.86 -8.10 8.71
N GLN A 113 8.08 -8.69 9.61
CA GLN A 113 6.68 -8.97 9.36
C GLN A 113 5.89 -8.99 10.66
N ALA A 114 4.60 -8.65 10.57
CA ALA A 114 3.66 -8.73 11.67
C ALA A 114 2.23 -8.88 11.15
N THR A 115 1.42 -9.65 11.88
CA THR A 115 -0.03 -9.66 11.66
C THR A 115 -0.64 -8.47 12.39
N LEU A 116 -1.32 -7.60 11.65
CA LEU A 116 -1.92 -6.38 12.18
C LEU A 116 -3.35 -6.64 12.70
N THR A 117 -3.76 -5.85 13.69
CA THR A 117 -5.18 -5.78 14.08
C THR A 117 -6.01 -5.08 13.00
N PRO A 118 -7.34 -5.27 12.97
CA PRO A 118 -8.21 -4.55 12.02
C PRO A 118 -8.04 -3.02 12.10
N ALA A 119 -7.87 -2.47 13.30
CA ALA A 119 -7.67 -1.02 13.50
C ALA A 119 -6.33 -0.56 12.93
N GLN A 120 -5.25 -1.32 13.17
CA GLN A 120 -3.93 -1.01 12.62
C GLN A 120 -3.92 -1.06 11.08
N VAL A 121 -4.63 -2.02 10.47
CA VAL A 121 -4.84 -2.07 9.02
C VAL A 121 -5.51 -0.79 8.53
N ALA A 122 -6.61 -0.39 9.18
CA ALA A 122 -7.34 0.82 8.79
C ALA A 122 -6.46 2.08 8.92
N ASP A 123 -5.69 2.21 9.98
CA ASP A 123 -4.79 3.35 10.20
C ASP A 123 -3.63 3.39 9.19
N LEU A 124 -3.01 2.25 8.89
CA LEU A 124 -1.98 2.16 7.86
C LEU A 124 -2.54 2.52 6.48
N MET A 125 -3.70 1.96 6.11
CA MET A 125 -4.37 2.25 4.83
C MET A 125 -4.83 3.71 4.73
N ALA A 126 -5.17 4.35 5.84
CA ALA A 126 -5.50 5.76 5.90
C ALA A 126 -4.26 6.68 5.88
N GLY A 127 -3.05 6.12 5.72
CA GLY A 127 -1.80 6.88 5.69
C GLY A 127 -1.46 7.52 7.04
N LYS A 128 -1.94 6.96 8.16
CA LYS A 128 -1.73 7.50 9.51
C LYS A 128 -0.51 6.90 10.22
N TRP A 129 0.30 6.14 9.51
CA TRP A 129 1.50 5.51 10.04
C TRP A 129 2.76 6.16 9.50
N TYR A 130 3.79 6.25 10.33
CA TYR A 130 5.13 6.61 9.91
C TYR A 130 6.16 5.62 10.44
N ALA A 131 7.20 5.35 9.67
CA ALA A 131 8.37 4.61 10.13
C ALA A 131 9.37 5.58 10.77
N ASN A 132 10.04 5.13 11.82
CA ASN A 132 11.02 5.93 12.57
C ASN A 132 12.19 5.06 13.05
N ILE A 133 13.41 5.60 13.01
CA ILE A 133 14.61 4.97 13.57
C ILE A 133 15.25 5.92 14.58
N HIS A 134 15.68 5.37 15.70
CA HIS A 134 16.28 6.09 16.82
C HIS A 134 17.76 5.73 16.96
N THR A 135 18.54 6.67 17.49
CA THR A 135 19.92 6.45 17.94
C THR A 135 20.13 7.07 19.30
N ALA A 136 21.29 6.84 19.91
CA ALA A 136 21.65 7.48 21.18
C ALA A 136 21.67 9.02 21.09
N ARG A 137 22.06 9.60 19.95
CA ARG A 137 22.08 11.05 19.75
C ARG A 137 20.67 11.63 19.57
N PHE A 138 19.78 10.86 18.95
CA PHE A 138 18.40 11.27 18.68
C PHE A 138 17.41 10.25 19.26
N PRO A 139 17.19 10.24 20.58
CA PRO A 139 16.32 9.26 21.22
C PRO A 139 14.84 9.42 20.82
N GLY A 140 14.42 10.65 20.46
CA GLY A 140 13.07 10.92 19.96
C GLY A 140 12.82 10.48 18.51
N GLY A 141 13.89 10.17 17.75
CA GLY A 141 13.84 9.86 16.32
C GLY A 141 14.98 10.58 15.57
N GLU A 142 15.78 9.83 14.82
CA GLU A 142 16.81 10.37 13.93
C GLU A 142 16.31 10.56 12.49
N ILE A 143 15.56 9.58 11.98
CA ILE A 143 14.96 9.63 10.65
C ILE A 143 13.53 9.08 10.66
N ARG A 144 12.62 9.83 10.02
CA ARG A 144 11.19 9.53 9.95
C ARG A 144 10.67 9.60 8.52
N GLY A 145 9.60 8.86 8.23
CA GLY A 145 8.85 9.00 6.99
C GLY A 145 7.42 8.46 7.08
N GLN A 146 6.46 9.18 6.49
CA GLN A 146 5.07 8.77 6.48
C GLN A 146 4.83 7.65 5.46
N MET A 147 4.22 6.55 5.90
CA MET A 147 3.86 5.45 5.02
C MET A 147 2.75 5.87 4.05
N THR A 148 3.05 5.85 2.76
CA THR A 148 2.07 6.13 1.69
C THR A 148 1.86 4.90 0.83
N ALA A 149 0.63 4.64 0.41
CA ALA A 149 0.34 3.58 -0.54
C ALA A 149 1.05 3.86 -1.88
N ARG A 150 1.65 2.83 -2.48
CA ARG A 150 2.15 2.92 -3.86
C ARG A 150 0.93 2.90 -4.82
N PRO A 151 0.88 3.81 -5.80
CA PRO A 151 -0.17 3.79 -6.83
C PRO A 151 -0.11 2.52 -7.68
#